data_AF-A0A356P7C7-F1
#
_entry.id   AF-A0A356P7C7-F1
#
_cell.length_a   1.000
_cell.length_b   1.000
_cell.length_c   1.000
_cell.angle_alpha   90.00
_cell.angle_beta   90.00
_cell.angle_gamma   90.00
#
_symmetry.space_group_name_H-M   'P 1'
#
loop_
_entity.id
_entity.type
_entity.pdbx_description
1 polymer ?
#
loop_
_entity_poly.entity_id
_entity_poly.type
_entity_poly.pdbx_seq_one_letter_code
_entity_poly.pdbx_strand_id
1 'polypeptide(L)'
;MYVIATFDHSNYVELAITAVQLKGIAKDNILGVSMDKKGENRKLFDSIHSSDGLSLMDLPMLLSTVFCLLGSIYGFLFIWGPVIWGIIGMVFGFILGLIIKLMITKKFDNRQKDQKSTEVVIIIECN
;
A
#
# COMPACT_ATOMS: atom_id res chain seq x y z
N MET A 1 2.45 14.48 34.82
CA MET A 1 2.84 13.15 34.26
C MET A 1 1.95 12.84 33.07
N TYR A 2 2.51 12.41 31.94
CA TYR A 2 1.72 12.01 30.77
C TYR A 2 1.64 10.48 30.65
N VAL A 3 0.43 9.96 30.49
CA VAL A 3 0.17 8.54 30.19
C VAL A 3 -0.33 8.46 28.74
N ILE A 4 0.39 7.72 27.90
CA ILE A 4 0.07 7.56 26.48
C ILE A 4 -0.35 6.11 26.26
N ALA A 5 -1.52 5.92 25.65
CA ALA A 5 -2.05 4.61 25.31
C ALA A 5 -2.58 4.60 23.87
N THR A 6 -2.36 3.47 23.20
CA THR A 6 -2.68 3.25 21.78
C THR A 6 -3.78 2.20 21.68
N PHE A 7 -4.87 2.53 21.00
CA PHE A 7 -6.03 1.65 20.86
C PHE A 7 -6.48 1.50 19.41
N ASP A 8 -7.07 0.35 19.11
CA ASP A 8 -7.86 0.17 17.90
C ASP A 8 -9.20 0.92 18.06
N HIS A 9 -9.70 1.51 16.98
CA HIS A 9 -10.97 2.21 17.00
C HIS A 9 -12.10 1.21 17.28
N SER A 10 -12.77 1.39 18.41
CA SER A 10 -13.93 0.62 18.79
C SER A 10 -14.75 1.41 19.81
N ASN A 11 -16.03 1.06 19.94
CA ASN A 11 -16.90 1.67 20.97
C ASN A 11 -16.38 1.47 22.40
N TYR A 12 -15.48 0.50 22.63
CA TYR A 12 -14.85 0.30 23.93
C TYR A 12 -13.89 1.43 24.30
N VAL A 13 -13.31 2.13 23.33
CA VAL A 13 -12.44 3.29 23.56
C VAL A 13 -13.24 4.45 24.14
N GLU A 14 -14.42 4.73 23.59
CA GLU A 14 -15.36 5.73 24.12
C GLU A 14 -15.82 5.40 25.54
N LEU A 15 -16.09 4.12 25.81
CA LEU A 15 -16.45 3.64 27.14
C LEU A 15 -15.29 3.83 28.13
N ALA A 16 -14.05 3.56 27.70
CA ALA A 16 -12.86 3.75 28.51
C ALA A 16 -12.61 5.23 28.84
N ILE A 17 -12.75 6.13 27.86
CA ILE A 17 -12.63 7.59 28.07
C ILE A 17 -13.70 8.06 29.07
N THR A 18 -14.93 7.59 28.93
CA THR A 18 -16.03 7.93 29.86
C THR A 18 -15.75 7.42 31.27
N ALA A 19 -15.22 6.20 31.41
CA ALA A 19 -14.85 5.64 32.71
C ALA A 19 -13.71 6.43 33.39
N VAL A 20 -12.76 6.92 32.61
CA VAL A 20 -11.65 7.78 33.09
C VAL A 20 -12.18 9.15 33.54
N GLN A 21 -13.13 9.74 32.81
CA GLN A 21 -13.80 10.99 33.22
C GLN A 21 -14.60 10.81 34.52
N LEU A 22 -15.33 9.70 34.66
CA LEU A 22 -16.08 9.38 35.88
C LEU A 22 -15.18 9.19 37.10
N LYS A 23 -13.91 8.82 36.92
CA LYS A 23 -12.91 8.73 37.99
C LYS A 23 -12.33 10.09 38.43
N GLY A 24 -12.81 11.20 37.87
CA GLY A 24 -12.45 12.56 38.30
C GLY A 24 -11.37 13.24 37.46
N ILE A 25 -11.04 12.71 36.29
CA ILE A 25 -10.11 13.36 35.36
C ILE A 25 -10.90 14.33 34.48
N ALA A 26 -10.50 15.61 34.50
CA ALA A 26 -11.13 16.65 33.70
C ALA A 26 -10.97 16.38 32.19
N LYS A 27 -11.99 16.73 31.40
CA LYS A 27 -11.96 16.56 29.93
C LYS A 27 -10.77 17.27 29.28
N ASP A 28 -10.37 18.41 29.83
CA ASP A 28 -9.28 19.23 29.30
C ASP A 28 -7.91 18.54 29.39
N ASN A 29 -7.80 17.49 30.22
CA ASN A 29 -6.58 16.71 30.42
C ASN A 29 -6.54 15.43 29.56
N ILE A 30 -7.54 15.19 28.70
CA ILE A 30 -7.63 13.99 27.87
C ILE A 30 -7.58 14.42 26.40
N LEU A 31 -6.50 14.06 25.71
CA LEU A 31 -6.35 14.29 24.28
C LEU A 31 -6.50 12.96 23.54
N GLY A 32 -7.59 12.81 22.78
CA GLY A 32 -7.76 11.71 21.83
C GLY A 32 -7.41 12.18 20.43
N VAL A 33 -6.40 11.58 19.81
CA VAL A 33 -6.02 11.84 18.42
C VAL A 33 -6.29 10.57 17.62
N SER A 34 -7.21 10.66 16.66
CA SER A 34 -7.34 9.60 15.65
C SER A 34 -6.16 9.69 14.70
N MET A 35 -5.43 8.60 14.59
CA MET A 35 -4.42 8.46 13.54
C MET A 35 -5.17 8.21 12.25
N ASP A 36 -5.14 9.20 11.36
CA ASP A 36 -5.67 9.04 10.02
C ASP A 36 -4.93 7.88 9.35
N LYS A 37 -5.66 6.79 9.11
CA LYS A 37 -5.18 5.77 8.19
C LYS A 37 -5.16 6.46 6.84
N LYS A 38 -3.97 6.92 6.44
CA LYS A 38 -3.59 6.87 5.04
C LYS A 38 -3.68 5.39 4.63
N GLY A 39 -4.89 4.92 4.39
CA GLY A 39 -5.12 3.99 3.32
C GLY A 39 -4.55 4.71 2.13
N GLU A 40 -3.29 4.42 1.81
CA GLU A 40 -2.78 4.66 0.49
C GLU A 40 -3.76 3.91 -0.41
N ASN A 41 -4.77 4.64 -0.88
CA ASN A 41 -5.45 4.32 -2.10
C ASN A 41 -4.31 4.21 -3.09
N ARG A 42 -3.87 2.98 -3.33
CA ARG A 42 -2.87 2.63 -4.33
C ARG A 42 -3.43 3.14 -5.64
N LYS A 43 -3.13 4.40 -5.95
CA LYS A 43 -3.60 5.02 -7.16
C LYS A 43 -2.96 4.24 -8.28
N LEU A 44 -3.77 3.88 -9.28
CA LEU A 44 -3.31 3.18 -10.48
C LEU A 44 -2.16 3.93 -11.17
N PHE A 45 -2.10 5.23 -10.92
CA PHE A 45 -1.01 6.13 -11.26
C PHE A 45 -0.51 6.75 -9.96
N ASP A 46 0.62 6.24 -9.49
CA ASP A 46 1.32 6.90 -8.40
C ASP A 46 1.89 8.24 -8.92
N SER A 47 1.92 9.26 -8.07
CA SER A 47 2.57 10.50 -8.47
C SER A 47 4.06 10.19 -8.67
N ILE A 48 4.70 10.83 -9.65
CA ILE A 48 6.14 10.67 -9.99
C ILE A 48 7.06 10.89 -8.77
N HIS A 49 6.54 11.39 -7.64
CA HIS A 49 7.27 11.69 -6.42
C HIS A 49 7.34 10.57 -5.37
N SER A 50 6.72 9.42 -5.61
CA SER A 50 6.67 8.32 -4.65
C SER A 50 7.76 7.28 -4.96
N SER A 51 8.92 7.41 -4.31
CA SER A 51 10.01 6.41 -4.37
C SER A 51 9.72 5.15 -3.53
N ASP A 52 8.45 4.80 -3.36
CA ASP A 52 8.00 3.77 -2.40
C ASP A 52 8.15 2.34 -2.93
N GLY A 53 8.71 2.15 -4.13
CA GLY A 53 8.89 0.83 -4.77
C GLY A 53 7.57 0.13 -5.15
N LEU A 54 6.45 0.81 -4.94
CA LEU A 54 5.10 0.30 -5.17
C LEU A 54 4.49 0.76 -6.50
N SER A 55 5.24 1.49 -7.33
CA SER A 55 4.81 1.88 -8.68
C SER A 55 4.30 0.66 -9.46
N LEU A 56 3.08 0.77 -9.96
CA LEU A 56 2.39 -0.30 -10.70
C LEU A 56 3.01 -0.54 -12.08
N MET A 57 3.75 0.45 -12.60
CA MET A 57 4.26 0.44 -13.97
C MET A 57 5.72 -0.02 -14.07
N ASP A 58 6.52 0.05 -13.00
CA ASP A 58 7.94 -0.27 -13.06
C ASP A 58 8.19 -1.74 -13.44
N LEU A 59 7.46 -2.67 -12.82
CA LEU A 59 7.60 -4.11 -13.07
C LEU A 59 7.15 -4.49 -14.50
N PRO A 60 5.96 -4.07 -15.00
CA PRO A 60 5.58 -4.24 -16.40
C PRO A 60 6.60 -3.67 -17.39
N MET A 61 7.14 -2.49 -17.11
CA MET A 61 8.08 -1.80 -18.01
C MET A 61 9.42 -2.54 -18.09
N LEU A 62 9.97 -2.99 -16.96
CA LEU A 62 11.19 -3.79 -16.92
C LEU A 62 11.00 -5.16 -17.60
N LEU A 63 9.86 -5.82 -17.38
CA LEU A 63 9.61 -7.12 -17.98
C LEU A 63 9.39 -6.98 -19.50
N SER A 64 8.71 -5.92 -19.93
CA SER A 64 8.51 -5.56 -21.33
C SER A 64 9.83 -5.36 -22.08
N THR A 65 10.78 -4.61 -21.51
CA THR A 65 12.09 -4.39 -22.16
C THR A 65 12.88 -5.68 -22.29
N VAL A 66 12.90 -6.53 -21.27
CA VAL A 66 13.59 -7.83 -21.31
C VAL A 66 12.97 -8.75 -22.37
N PHE A 67 11.64 -8.87 -22.42
CA PHE A 67 10.97 -9.69 -23.42
C PHE A 67 11.08 -9.12 -24.84
N CYS A 68 11.14 -7.80 -25.00
CA CYS A 68 11.40 -7.15 -26.29
C CYS A 68 12.80 -7.52 -26.81
N LEU A 69 13.81 -7.47 -25.93
CA LEU A 69 15.18 -7.86 -26.24
C LEU A 69 15.26 -9.34 -26.65
N LEU A 70 14.66 -10.23 -25.86
CA LEU A 70 14.60 -11.66 -26.19
C LEU A 70 13.84 -11.93 -27.48
N GLY A 71 12.68 -11.28 -27.67
CA GLY A 71 11.88 -11.39 -28.90
C GLY A 71 12.64 -10.92 -30.14
N SER A 72 13.45 -9.87 -30.02
CA SER A 72 14.31 -9.43 -31.11
C SER A 72 15.45 -10.40 -31.39
N ILE A 73 16.06 -11.00 -30.37
CA ILE A 73 17.14 -11.98 -30.53
C ILE A 73 16.62 -13.25 -31.22
N TYR A 74 15.54 -13.84 -30.69
CA TYR A 74 14.95 -15.05 -31.26
C TYR A 74 14.20 -14.79 -32.57
N GLY A 75 13.75 -13.56 -32.81
CA GLY A 75 13.09 -13.19 -34.05
C GLY A 75 14.00 -13.23 -35.27
N PHE A 76 15.33 -13.26 -35.11
CA PHE A 76 16.24 -13.56 -36.21
C PHE A 76 16.15 -15.01 -36.71
N LEU A 77 15.67 -15.94 -35.87
CA LEU A 77 15.47 -17.34 -36.26
C LEU A 77 14.10 -17.58 -36.90
N PHE A 78 13.13 -16.71 -36.64
CA PHE A 78 11.76 -16.88 -37.13
C PHE A 78 11.49 -16.10 -38.42
N ILE A 79 10.61 -16.65 -39.27
CA ILE A 79 10.25 -16.10 -40.60
C ILE A 79 9.72 -14.66 -40.57
N TRP A 80 9.05 -14.25 -39.48
CA TRP A 80 8.45 -12.92 -39.37
C TRP A 80 9.46 -11.82 -39.01
N GLY A 81 10.72 -12.19 -38.78
CA GLY A 81 11.81 -11.27 -38.52
C GLY A 81 11.86 -10.70 -37.10
N PRO A 82 12.99 -10.07 -36.74
CA PRO A 82 13.28 -9.62 -35.38
C PRO A 82 12.34 -8.51 -34.88
N VAL A 83 11.90 -7.63 -35.78
CA VAL A 83 11.05 -6.48 -35.42
C VAL A 83 9.67 -6.93 -34.93
N ILE A 84 9.02 -7.84 -35.66
CA ILE A 84 7.67 -8.26 -35.32
C ILE A 84 7.67 -9.09 -34.03
N TRP A 85 8.61 -10.02 -33.88
CA TRP A 85 8.77 -10.80 -32.67
C TRP A 85 9.20 -9.95 -31.45
N GLY A 86 9.98 -8.89 -31.66
CA GLY A 86 10.31 -7.92 -30.61
C GLY A 86 9.07 -7.19 -30.08
N ILE A 87 8.20 -6.70 -30.97
CA ILE A 87 6.95 -6.01 -30.58
C ILE A 87 6.01 -6.97 -29.85
N ILE A 88 5.87 -8.20 -30.34
CA ILE A 88 5.04 -9.23 -29.69
C ILE A 88 5.60 -9.54 -28.30
N GLY A 89 6.91 -9.70 -28.17
CA GLY A 89 7.59 -9.90 -26.89
C GLY A 89 7.34 -8.75 -25.92
N MET A 90 7.45 -7.50 -26.39
CA MET A 90 7.19 -6.30 -25.58
C MET A 90 5.77 -6.29 -25.01
N VAL A 91 4.76 -6.48 -25.87
CA VAL A 91 3.35 -6.50 -25.46
C VAL A 91 3.08 -7.64 -24.48
N PHE A 92 3.61 -8.83 -24.78
CA PHE A 92 3.46 -9.99 -23.91
C PHE A 92 4.11 -9.78 -22.54
N GLY A 93 5.35 -9.29 -22.50
CA GLY A 93 6.08 -9.00 -21.27
C GLY A 93 5.40 -7.92 -20.43
N PHE A 94 4.84 -6.89 -21.06
CA PHE A 94 4.07 -5.86 -20.37
C PHE A 94 2.80 -6.41 -19.73
N ILE A 95 2.01 -7.19 -20.48
CA ILE A 95 0.77 -7.81 -19.97
C ILE A 95 1.10 -8.76 -18.82
N LEU A 96 2.11 -9.61 -18.99
CA LEU A 96 2.51 -10.58 -17.97
C LEU A 96 3.01 -9.89 -16.69
N GLY A 97 3.81 -8.82 -16.85
CA GLY A 97 4.29 -8.01 -15.73
C GLY A 97 3.16 -7.29 -14.99
N LEU A 98 2.16 -6.78 -15.72
CA LEU A 98 0.95 -6.19 -15.13
C LEU A 98 0.15 -7.22 -14.33
N ILE A 99 -0.08 -8.40 -14.89
CA ILE A 99 -0.82 -9.47 -14.21
C ILE A 99 -0.11 -9.87 -12.90
N ILE A 100 1.22 -10.07 -12.94
CA ILE A 100 2.01 -10.42 -11.76
C ILE A 100 1.90 -9.32 -10.70
N LYS A 101 2.10 -8.05 -11.08
CA LYS A 101 2.01 -6.93 -10.15
C LYS A 101 0.62 -6.82 -9.54
N LEU A 102 -0.45 -6.99 -10.33
CA LEU A 102 -1.83 -6.97 -9.84
C LEU A 102 -2.13 -8.11 -8.87
N MET A 103 -1.66 -9.33 -9.15
CA MET A 103 -1.81 -10.47 -8.24
C MET A 103 -1.10 -10.23 -6.90
N ILE A 104 0.13 -9.69 -6.94
CA ILE A 104 0.90 -9.36 -5.73
C ILE A 104 0.17 -8.28 -4.93
N THR A 105 -0.21 -7.17 -5.58
CA THR A 105 -0.93 -6.06 -4.94
C THR A 105 -2.22 -6.53 -4.28
N LYS A 106 -3.03 -7.33 -4.98
CA LYS A 106 -4.27 -7.90 -4.43
C LYS A 106 -4.03 -8.80 -3.23
N LYS A 107 -2.95 -9.59 -3.24
CA LYS A 107 -2.58 -10.46 -2.11
C LYS A 107 -2.08 -9.67 -0.89
N PHE A 108 -1.36 -8.57 -1.12
CA PHE A 108 -0.90 -7.68 -0.04
C PHE A 108 -2.04 -6.88 0.58
N ASP A 109 -2.96 -6.36 -0.24
CA ASP A 109 -4.15 -5.63 0.26
C ASP A 109 -5.01 -6.51 1.19
N ASN A 110 -5.19 -7.78 0.82
CA ASN A 110 -5.93 -8.73 1.65
C ASN A 110 -5.22 -9.06 2.98
N ARG A 111 -3.88 -9.03 3.02
CA ARG A 111 -3.09 -9.20 4.26
C ARG A 111 -3.08 -7.96 5.14
N GLN A 112 -3.12 -6.77 4.53
CA GLN A 112 -3.10 -5.50 5.26
C GLN A 112 -4.44 -5.23 5.94
N LYS A 113 -5.56 -5.71 5.37
CA LYS A 113 -6.87 -5.75 6.05
C LYS A 113 -6.87 -6.54 7.37
N ASP A 114 -6.05 -7.59 7.48
CA ASP A 114 -5.93 -8.39 8.72
C ASP A 114 -5.02 -7.73 9.77
N GLN A 115 -4.14 -6.82 9.37
CA GLN A 115 -3.31 -6.04 10.29
C GLN A 115 -4.04 -4.75 10.67
N LYS A 116 -4.98 -4.89 11.60
CA LYS A 116 -5.57 -3.77 12.34
C LYS A 116 -4.45 -2.95 12.99
N SER A 117 -4.07 -1.90 12.30
CA SER A 117 -3.12 -0.89 12.75
C SER A 117 -3.88 0.08 13.64
N THR A 118 -3.31 0.38 14.80
CA THR A 118 -3.81 1.30 15.83
C THR A 118 -4.42 2.56 15.22
N GLU A 119 -5.66 2.87 15.57
CA GLU A 119 -6.44 3.95 14.96
C GLU A 119 -6.59 5.17 15.87
N VAL A 120 -6.36 5.02 17.18
CA VAL A 120 -6.55 6.09 18.16
C VAL A 120 -5.42 6.10 19.19
N VAL A 121 -4.81 7.27 19.39
CA VAL A 121 -3.86 7.52 20.49
C VAL A 121 -4.55 8.40 21.53
N ILE A 122 -4.53 7.97 22.78
CA ILE A 122 -5.05 8.74 23.91
C ILE A 122 -3.87 9.16 24.78
N ILE A 123 -3.81 10.46 25.06
CA ILE A 123 -2.83 11.08 25.96
C ILE A 123 -3.59 11.66 27.14
N ILE A 124 -3.24 11.22 28.34
CA ILE A 124 -3.83 11.70 29.59
C ILE A 124 -2.76 12.46 30.36
N GLU A 125 -3.07 13.70 30.71
CA GLU A 125 -2.29 14.50 31.65
C GLU A 125 -2.77 14.22 33.09
N CYS A 126 -1.96 13.48 33.85
CA CYS A 126 -2.12 13.34 35.29
C CYS A 126 -1.26 14.40 35.97
N ASN A 127 -1.89 15.34 36.67
CA ASN A 127 -1.19 16.26 37.55
C ASN A 127 -0.86 15.59 38.89
#